data_AF-A0A1I5BXS3-F1
#
_entry.id   AF-A0A1I5BXS3-F1
#
_cell.length_a   1.000
_cell.length_b   1.000
_cell.length_c   1.000
_cell.angle_alpha   90.00
_cell.angle_beta   90.00
_cell.angle_gamma   90.00
#
_symmetry.space_group_name_H-M   'P 1'
#
loop_
_entity.id
_entity.type
_entity.pdbx_description
1 polymer ?
#
loop_
_entity_poly.entity_id
_entity_poly.type
_entity_poly.pdbx_seq_one_letter_code
_entity_poly.pdbx_strand_id
1 'polypeptide(L)'
;MQLYLCEKPSQAKDIANDADREGEVIARELLEYCRFTGAVRRLWLSALDDTSIRQALAAILPGEQTEALYQAGLGRARADWLTGINLTRLYTLKAQALGFGEVLSIGRVQTPTLALVVNRDKEIANFVPKPYWQVMTKLEKNAIHFQAKWLPTAEEGDEENRCTREAVAQAVQQCCQQATQATVMAVSKKREKTPPPLCFDLGTLQQTASRLWGMGASQVLTIAQSLYETHKATTYPRTDCGYLPVSMQADIPVVLTALT
;
A
#
# COMPACT_ATOMS: atom_id res chain seq x y z
N MET A 1 -29.15 17.38 20.40
CA MET A 1 -29.12 16.79 19.04
C MET A 1 -29.15 15.25 19.03
N GLN A 2 -28.88 14.58 20.17
CA GLN A 2 -28.61 13.12 20.24
C GLN A 2 -29.84 12.20 20.42
N LEU A 3 -31.07 12.74 20.54
CA LEU A 3 -32.28 11.93 20.82
C LEU A 3 -33.32 11.92 19.69
N TYR A 4 -33.35 12.93 18.80
CA TYR A 4 -34.38 13.03 17.76
C TYR A 4 -34.27 12.00 16.63
N LEU A 5 -33.09 11.38 16.43
CA LEU A 5 -32.91 10.42 15.32
C LEU A 5 -33.63 9.08 15.55
N CYS A 6 -33.94 8.70 16.79
CA CYS A 6 -34.52 7.39 17.12
C CYS A 6 -35.96 7.42 17.67
N GLU A 7 -36.64 8.57 17.67
CA GLU A 7 -38.00 8.68 18.24
C GLU A 7 -39.10 7.87 17.51
N LYS A 8 -38.80 7.31 16.33
CA LYS A 8 -39.74 6.49 15.55
C LYS A 8 -39.13 5.13 15.18
N PRO A 9 -39.22 4.10 16.04
CA PRO A 9 -38.70 2.76 15.76
C PRO A 9 -39.39 2.06 14.59
N SER A 10 -40.55 2.56 14.13
CA SER A 10 -41.31 2.01 13.00
C SER A 10 -40.80 2.40 11.61
N GLN A 11 -39.87 3.37 11.50
CA GLN A 11 -39.29 3.79 10.22
C GLN A 11 -37.89 3.22 10.02
N ALA A 12 -37.64 2.66 8.83
CA ALA A 12 -36.31 2.20 8.45
C ALA A 12 -35.29 3.36 8.51
N LYS A 13 -34.05 3.04 8.89
CA LYS A 13 -32.94 3.99 8.97
C LYS A 13 -31.89 3.68 7.92
N ASP A 14 -31.39 4.73 7.27
CA ASP A 14 -30.39 4.62 6.22
C ASP A 14 -29.02 4.97 6.79
N ILE A 15 -28.07 4.03 6.72
CA ILE A 15 -26.66 4.29 6.97
C ILE A 15 -26.10 4.99 5.72
N ALA A 16 -25.65 6.24 5.90
CA ALA A 16 -25.12 7.09 4.84
C ALA A 16 -23.65 7.51 5.07
N ASN A 17 -22.97 6.88 6.02
CA ASN A 17 -21.54 7.08 6.26
C ASN A 17 -20.68 6.56 5.09
N ASP A 18 -19.39 6.87 5.11
CA ASP A 18 -18.44 6.45 4.08
C ASP A 18 -18.50 4.96 3.77
N ALA A 19 -18.29 4.62 2.49
CA ALA A 19 -18.36 3.27 1.92
C ALA A 19 -17.16 2.38 2.31
N ASP A 20 -16.89 2.28 3.62
CA ASP A 20 -15.85 1.43 4.16
C ASP A 20 -16.24 0.81 5.51
N ARG A 21 -15.31 0.04 6.07
CA ARG A 21 -15.48 -0.63 7.36
C ARG A 21 -15.70 0.33 8.52
N GLU A 22 -15.01 1.48 8.54
CA GLU A 22 -15.10 2.43 9.65
C GLU A 22 -16.43 3.20 9.61
N GLY A 23 -16.92 3.53 8.41
CA GLY A 23 -18.24 4.10 8.21
C GLY A 23 -19.36 3.21 8.73
N GLU A 24 -19.26 1.89 8.53
CA GLU A 24 -20.20 0.91 9.10
C GLU A 24 -20.15 0.86 10.63
N VAL A 25 -18.95 0.85 11.22
CA VAL A 25 -18.76 0.85 12.68
C VAL A 25 -19.40 2.07 13.32
N ILE A 26 -19.08 3.27 12.83
CA ILE A 26 -19.60 4.53 13.39
C ILE A 26 -21.13 4.53 13.39
N ALA A 27 -21.74 4.16 12.26
CA ALA A 27 -23.19 4.20 12.12
C ALA A 27 -23.88 3.17 13.01
N ARG A 28 -23.39 1.93 13.03
CA ARG A 28 -24.03 0.84 13.78
C ARG A 28 -23.79 0.90 15.27
N GLU A 29 -22.62 1.33 15.73
CA GLU A 29 -22.40 1.59 17.16
C GLU A 29 -23.35 2.69 17.67
N LEU A 30 -23.63 3.71 16.86
CA LEU A 30 -24.62 4.73 17.21
C LEU A 30 -26.04 4.15 17.27
N LEU A 31 -26.43 3.32 16.30
CA LEU A 31 -27.73 2.63 16.32
C LEU A 31 -27.86 1.71 17.55
N GLU A 32 -26.81 0.96 17.88
CA GLU A 32 -26.74 0.09 19.06
C GLU A 32 -26.82 0.90 20.37
N TYR A 33 -26.06 2.00 20.45
CA TYR A 33 -26.09 2.93 21.60
C TYR A 33 -27.50 3.51 21.80
N CYS A 34 -28.19 3.86 20.71
CA CYS A 34 -29.57 4.32 20.73
C CYS A 34 -30.59 3.20 20.92
N ARG A 35 -30.16 1.93 21.02
CA ARG A 35 -31.02 0.73 21.13
C ARG A 35 -32.05 0.65 20.00
N PHE A 36 -31.67 1.05 18.79
CA PHE A 36 -32.54 0.98 17.63
C PHE A 36 -32.74 -0.48 17.19
N THR A 37 -33.99 -0.89 17.02
CA THR A 37 -34.37 -2.27 16.63
C THR A 37 -35.14 -2.35 15.32
N GLY A 38 -35.32 -1.22 14.63
CA GLY A 38 -36.02 -1.16 13.34
C GLY A 38 -35.16 -1.63 12.17
N ALA A 39 -35.74 -1.60 10.96
CA ALA A 39 -35.03 -1.99 9.74
C ALA A 39 -33.88 -1.01 9.41
N VAL A 40 -32.75 -1.55 8.96
CA VAL A 40 -31.57 -0.78 8.54
C VAL A 40 -31.37 -0.97 7.04
N ARG A 41 -31.10 0.13 6.34
CA ARG A 41 -30.70 0.14 4.93
C ARG A 41 -29.35 0.85 4.79
N ARG A 42 -28.68 0.67 3.67
CA ARG A 42 -27.34 1.18 3.41
C ARG A 42 -27.26 1.95 2.10
N LEU A 43 -26.95 3.23 2.19
CA LEU A 43 -26.65 4.10 1.05
C LEU A 43 -25.16 4.05 0.74
N TRP A 44 -24.75 3.27 -0.27
CA TRP A 44 -23.33 3.09 -0.60
C TRP A 44 -22.84 4.13 -1.60
N LEU A 45 -22.08 5.13 -1.14
CA LEU A 45 -21.58 6.25 -1.95
C LEU A 45 -20.06 6.20 -2.13
N SER A 46 -19.59 6.26 -3.38
CA SER A 46 -18.16 6.34 -3.73
C SER A 46 -17.72 7.73 -4.22
N ALA A 47 -18.67 8.62 -4.49
CA ALA A 47 -18.47 9.99 -4.97
C ALA A 47 -19.61 10.91 -4.48
N LEU A 48 -19.33 12.21 -4.36
CA LEU A 48 -20.24 13.23 -3.81
C LEU A 48 -20.81 14.19 -4.87
N ASP A 49 -20.68 13.84 -6.15
CA ASP A 49 -21.35 14.54 -7.24
C ASP A 49 -22.83 14.14 -7.34
N ASP A 50 -23.64 15.02 -7.94
CA ASP A 50 -25.09 14.87 -8.03
C ASP A 50 -25.52 13.59 -8.76
N THR A 51 -24.74 13.14 -9.75
CA THR A 51 -25.07 11.95 -10.54
C THR A 51 -24.89 10.69 -9.68
N SER A 52 -23.74 10.57 -9.02
CA SER A 52 -23.44 9.45 -8.12
C SER A 52 -24.42 9.35 -6.96
N ILE A 53 -24.81 10.49 -6.37
CA ILE A 53 -25.78 10.52 -5.27
C ILE A 53 -27.15 10.02 -5.74
N ARG A 54 -27.64 10.47 -6.90
CA ARG A 54 -28.94 10.03 -7.45
C ARG A 54 -28.94 8.53 -7.77
N GLN A 55 -27.84 8.02 -8.33
CA GLN A 55 -27.70 6.59 -8.62
C GLN A 55 -27.71 5.76 -7.33
N ALA A 56 -26.98 6.17 -6.30
CA ALA A 56 -26.94 5.46 -5.02
C ALA A 56 -28.30 5.48 -4.28
N LEU A 57 -29.02 6.61 -4.32
CA LEU A 57 -30.37 6.71 -3.75
C LEU A 57 -31.39 5.81 -4.47
N ALA A 58 -31.21 5.59 -5.78
CA ALA A 58 -32.03 4.66 -6.55
C ALA A 58 -31.70 3.18 -6.26
N ALA A 59 -30.53 2.89 -5.67
CA ALA A 59 -29.99 1.56 -5.44
C ALA A 59 -29.60 1.32 -3.96
N ILE A 60 -30.44 1.78 -3.02
CA ILE A 60 -30.21 1.57 -1.58
C ILE A 60 -30.19 0.07 -1.26
N LEU A 61 -29.15 -0.36 -0.56
CA LEU A 61 -28.93 -1.75 -0.19
C LEU A 61 -29.67 -2.12 1.11
N PRO A 62 -30.10 -3.38 1.28
CA PRO A 62 -30.44 -3.93 2.60
C PRO A 62 -29.22 -3.84 3.55
N GLY A 63 -29.46 -3.49 4.82
CA GLY A 63 -28.38 -3.34 5.80
C GLY A 63 -27.56 -4.61 6.04
N GLU A 64 -28.13 -5.79 5.80
CA GLU A 64 -27.46 -7.08 5.95
C GLU A 64 -26.30 -7.26 4.97
N GLN A 65 -26.33 -6.59 3.80
CA GLN A 65 -25.26 -6.71 2.80
C GLN A 65 -23.91 -6.20 3.32
N THR A 66 -23.91 -5.26 4.26
CA THR A 66 -22.68 -4.65 4.81
C THR A 66 -22.45 -4.97 6.28
N GLU A 67 -23.30 -5.80 6.90
CA GLU A 67 -23.15 -6.22 8.30
C GLU A 67 -21.82 -6.94 8.57
N ALA A 68 -21.33 -7.73 7.61
CA ALA A 68 -20.03 -8.38 7.74
C ALA A 68 -18.86 -7.37 7.87
N LEU A 69 -18.97 -6.20 7.22
CA LEU A 69 -17.98 -5.14 7.37
C LEU A 69 -17.99 -4.58 8.79
N TYR A 70 -19.18 -4.36 9.37
CA TYR A 70 -19.30 -3.95 10.76
C TYR A 70 -18.65 -4.95 11.72
N GLN A 71 -18.97 -6.24 11.59
CA GLN A 71 -18.40 -7.28 12.45
C GLN A 71 -16.87 -7.34 12.33
N ALA A 72 -16.33 -7.16 11.12
CA ALA A 72 -14.89 -7.05 10.90
C ALA A 72 -14.28 -5.82 11.60
N GLY A 73 -14.95 -4.67 11.54
CA GLY A 73 -14.51 -3.44 12.20
C GLY A 73 -14.53 -3.53 13.71
N LEU A 74 -15.61 -4.10 14.26
CA LEU A 74 -15.75 -4.36 15.69
C LEU A 74 -14.68 -5.34 16.21
N GLY A 75 -14.44 -6.43 15.46
CA GLY A 75 -13.38 -7.38 15.77
C GLY A 75 -11.99 -6.71 15.80
N ARG A 76 -11.70 -5.87 14.80
CA ARG A 76 -10.46 -5.08 14.74
C ARG A 76 -10.33 -4.15 15.95
N ALA A 77 -11.37 -3.36 16.25
CA ALA A 77 -11.34 -2.39 17.35
C ALA A 77 -11.09 -3.07 18.71
N ARG A 78 -11.77 -4.19 18.97
CA ARG A 78 -11.59 -4.98 20.20
C ARG A 78 -10.18 -5.59 20.27
N ALA A 79 -9.66 -6.13 19.18
CA ALA A 79 -8.31 -6.69 19.15
C ALA A 79 -7.24 -5.61 19.40
N ASP A 80 -7.35 -4.46 18.72
CA ASP A 80 -6.43 -3.33 18.88
C ASP A 80 -6.46 -2.80 20.32
N TRP A 81 -7.64 -2.68 20.92
CA TRP A 81 -7.80 -2.25 22.31
C TRP A 81 -7.20 -3.27 23.30
N LEU A 82 -7.51 -4.56 23.14
CA LEU A 82 -7.01 -5.62 24.02
C LEU A 82 -5.48 -5.71 23.97
N THR A 83 -4.88 -5.73 22.78
CA THR A 83 -3.42 -5.76 22.65
C THR A 83 -2.80 -4.45 23.15
N GLY A 84 -3.36 -3.31 22.73
CA GLY A 84 -2.80 -1.99 23.01
C GLY A 84 -2.77 -1.65 24.49
N ILE A 85 -3.92 -1.77 25.17
CA ILE A 85 -4.05 -1.41 26.58
C ILE A 85 -3.24 -2.35 27.48
N ASN A 86 -3.33 -3.66 27.28
CA ASN A 86 -2.67 -4.62 28.17
C ASN A 86 -1.15 -4.57 28.01
N LEU A 87 -0.63 -4.59 26.79
CA LEU A 87 0.81 -4.61 26.57
C LEU A 87 1.46 -3.26 26.87
N THR A 88 0.82 -2.13 26.53
CA THR A 88 1.35 -0.80 26.90
C THR A 88 1.50 -0.68 28.41
N ARG A 89 0.47 -1.08 29.18
CA ARG A 89 0.54 -1.07 30.66
C ARG A 89 1.65 -1.98 31.18
N LEU A 90 1.72 -3.22 30.71
CA LEU A 90 2.72 -4.19 31.14
C LEU A 90 4.16 -3.69 30.89
N TYR A 91 4.44 -3.24 29.66
CA TYR A 91 5.79 -2.83 29.28
C TYR A 91 6.19 -1.49 29.92
N THR A 92 5.24 -0.56 30.07
CA THR A 92 5.50 0.69 30.80
C THR A 92 5.86 0.42 32.26
N LEU A 93 5.10 -0.42 32.97
CA LEU A 93 5.41 -0.77 34.37
C LEU A 93 6.75 -1.48 34.51
N LYS A 94 7.09 -2.38 33.58
CA LYS A 94 8.40 -3.05 33.55
C LYS A 94 9.54 -2.06 33.31
N ALA A 95 9.35 -1.09 32.40
CA ALA A 95 10.34 -0.08 32.10
C ALA A 95 10.53 0.89 33.27
N GLN A 96 9.45 1.29 33.94
CA GLN A 96 9.49 2.12 35.15
C GLN A 96 10.27 1.45 36.29
N ALA A 97 10.11 0.14 36.47
CA ALA A 97 10.90 -0.62 37.44
C ALA A 97 12.42 -0.61 37.13
N LEU A 98 12.80 -0.32 35.88
CA LEU A 98 14.19 -0.16 35.42
C LEU A 98 14.65 1.31 35.35
N GLY A 99 13.83 2.26 35.82
CA GLY A 99 14.15 3.69 35.83
C GLY A 99 13.71 4.48 34.58
N PHE A 100 12.96 3.87 33.65
CA PHE A 100 12.40 4.58 32.50
C PHE A 100 11.06 5.23 32.86
N GLY A 101 11.01 6.56 32.85
CA GLY A 101 9.81 7.32 33.24
C GLY A 101 8.74 7.46 32.15
N GLU A 102 9.03 7.08 30.91
CA GLU A 102 8.14 7.28 29.77
C GLU A 102 7.19 6.10 29.52
N VAL A 103 6.09 6.38 28.81
CA VAL A 103 5.13 5.36 28.37
C VAL A 103 5.71 4.60 27.18
N LEU A 104 5.74 3.27 27.28
CA LEU A 104 6.09 2.39 26.16
C LEU A 104 4.82 1.92 25.47
N SER A 105 4.39 2.64 24.44
CA SER A 105 3.21 2.28 23.66
C SER A 105 3.47 1.02 22.83
N ILE A 106 2.65 0.00 23.09
CA ILE A 106 2.66 -1.26 22.34
C ILE A 106 1.34 -1.39 21.60
N GLY A 107 1.37 -1.83 20.36
CA GLY A 107 0.16 -2.08 19.60
C GLY A 107 0.40 -2.92 18.36
N ARG A 108 -0.66 -3.58 17.90
CA ARG A 108 -0.62 -4.51 16.76
C ARG A 108 -0.09 -3.89 15.46
N VAL A 109 -0.21 -2.58 15.28
CA VAL A 109 0.29 -1.85 14.10
C VAL A 109 1.60 -1.12 14.39
N GLN A 110 1.64 -0.26 15.41
CA GLN A 110 2.82 0.57 15.69
C GLN A 110 4.08 -0.26 16.00
N THR A 111 3.94 -1.37 16.72
CA THR A 111 5.10 -2.16 17.18
C THR A 111 5.72 -2.96 16.05
N PRO A 112 4.98 -3.67 15.18
CA PRO A 112 5.56 -4.26 13.97
C PRO A 112 6.15 -3.23 13.02
N THR A 113 5.53 -2.05 12.86
CA THR A 113 6.10 -0.97 12.04
C THR A 113 7.46 -0.50 12.58
N LEU A 114 7.57 -0.30 13.90
CA LEU A 114 8.85 0.01 14.52
C LEU A 114 9.86 -1.13 14.33
N ALA A 115 9.41 -2.39 14.45
CA ALA A 115 10.28 -3.55 14.25
C ALA A 115 10.87 -3.61 12.83
N LEU A 116 10.12 -3.20 11.79
CA LEU A 116 10.66 -3.13 10.43
C LEU A 116 11.86 -2.18 10.34
N VAL A 117 11.77 -1.01 10.97
CA VAL A 117 12.86 -0.02 11.01
C VAL A 117 14.03 -0.56 11.82
N VAL A 118 13.78 -1.02 13.05
CA VAL A 118 14.83 -1.55 13.94
C VAL A 118 15.55 -2.75 13.33
N ASN A 119 14.84 -3.65 12.66
CA ASN A 119 15.44 -4.81 12.00
C ASN A 119 16.28 -4.38 10.81
N ARG A 120 15.81 -3.43 9.99
CA ARG A 120 16.61 -2.87 8.89
C ARG A 120 17.87 -2.17 9.40
N ASP A 121 17.77 -1.41 10.48
CA ASP A 121 18.93 -0.75 11.09
C ASP A 121 19.94 -1.78 11.60
N LYS A 122 19.47 -2.88 12.20
CA LYS A 122 20.32 -4.01 12.60
C LYS A 122 20.97 -4.71 11.40
N GLU A 123 20.23 -4.91 10.30
CA GLU A 123 20.79 -5.47 9.06
C GLU A 123 21.91 -4.57 8.54
N ILE A 124 21.70 -3.26 8.51
CA ILE A 124 22.69 -2.27 8.06
C ILE A 124 23.91 -2.23 9.00
N ALA A 125 23.68 -2.18 10.31
CA ALA A 125 24.76 -2.10 11.31
C ALA A 125 25.63 -3.36 11.33
N ASN A 126 25.04 -4.53 11.07
CA ASN A 126 25.75 -5.81 11.01
C ASN A 126 26.23 -6.17 9.59
N PHE A 127 25.97 -5.32 8.59
CA PHE A 127 26.42 -5.55 7.23
C PHE A 127 27.94 -5.40 7.17
N VAL A 128 28.63 -6.48 6.80
CA VAL A 128 30.07 -6.48 6.53
C VAL A 128 30.27 -6.42 5.02
N PRO A 129 30.70 -5.28 4.44
CA PRO A 129 30.98 -5.19 3.02
C PRO A 129 32.05 -6.19 2.62
N LYS A 130 31.77 -6.98 1.58
CA LYS A 130 32.74 -7.91 1.00
C LYS A 130 33.11 -7.43 -0.39
N PRO A 131 34.40 -7.26 -0.71
CA PRO A 131 34.80 -6.92 -2.07
C PRO A 131 34.44 -8.06 -3.02
N TYR A 132 34.02 -7.69 -4.21
CA TYR A 132 33.83 -8.60 -5.32
C TYR A 132 34.27 -7.92 -6.61
N TRP A 133 34.62 -8.73 -7.61
CA TRP A 133 35.16 -8.26 -8.87
C TRP A 133 34.23 -8.62 -10.02
N GLN A 134 34.12 -7.69 -10.97
CA GLN A 134 33.40 -7.88 -12.22
C GLN A 134 34.36 -7.65 -13.38
N VAL A 135 34.31 -8.53 -14.38
CA VAL A 135 35.05 -8.34 -15.63
C VAL A 135 34.05 -7.94 -16.71
N MET A 136 34.27 -6.77 -17.29
CA MET A 136 33.46 -6.20 -18.37
C MET A 136 34.32 -6.06 -19.62
N THR A 137 33.83 -6.53 -20.76
CA THR A 137 34.55 -6.47 -22.04
C THR A 137 33.72 -5.68 -23.05
N LYS A 138 34.37 -4.77 -23.77
CA LYS A 138 33.78 -4.09 -24.92
C LYS A 138 33.93 -4.99 -26.14
N LEU A 139 32.82 -5.31 -26.79
CA LEU A 139 32.78 -6.14 -27.99
C LEU A 139 32.21 -5.33 -29.15
N GLU A 140 32.61 -5.70 -30.35
CA GLU A 140 32.09 -5.13 -31.59
C GLU A 140 31.62 -6.25 -32.52
N LYS A 141 30.48 -6.04 -33.16
CA LYS A 141 30.02 -6.87 -34.29
C LYS A 141 29.35 -5.98 -35.33
N ASN A 142 29.83 -6.01 -36.56
CA ASN A 142 29.29 -5.20 -37.66
C ASN A 142 29.19 -3.70 -37.31
N ALA A 143 30.25 -3.10 -36.75
CA ALA A 143 30.29 -1.73 -36.23
C ALA A 143 29.36 -1.42 -35.04
N ILE A 144 28.60 -2.39 -34.53
CA ILE A 144 27.78 -2.25 -33.32
C ILE A 144 28.64 -2.57 -32.10
N HIS A 145 28.83 -1.57 -31.24
CA HIS A 145 29.59 -1.69 -30.00
C HIS A 145 28.65 -2.01 -28.83
N PHE A 146 29.02 -2.99 -28.01
CA PHE A 146 28.27 -3.35 -26.80
C PHE A 146 29.21 -3.84 -25.70
N GLN A 147 28.69 -3.94 -24.48
CA GLN A 147 29.43 -4.50 -23.34
C GLN A 147 28.92 -5.89 -23.01
N ALA A 148 29.84 -6.79 -22.70
CA ALA A 148 29.57 -8.10 -22.13
C ALA A 148 30.13 -8.16 -20.71
N LYS A 149 29.35 -8.73 -19.80
CA LYS A 149 29.75 -9.01 -18.43
C LYS A 149 30.12 -10.49 -18.31
N TRP A 150 31.29 -10.78 -17.75
CA TRP A 150 31.64 -12.15 -17.36
C TRP A 150 30.74 -12.62 -16.21
N LEU A 151 30.27 -13.85 -16.31
CA LEU A 151 29.52 -14.54 -15.27
C LEU A 151 30.45 -15.60 -14.65
N PRO A 152 30.84 -15.45 -13.37
CA PRO A 152 31.61 -16.45 -12.65
C PRO A 152 30.89 -17.80 -12.62
N THR A 153 31.64 -18.89 -12.66
CA THR A 153 31.08 -20.23 -12.39
C THR A 153 30.71 -20.37 -10.90
N ALA A 154 29.95 -21.41 -10.56
CA ALA A 154 29.55 -21.69 -9.17
C ALA A 154 30.76 -21.92 -8.22
N GLU A 155 31.93 -22.29 -8.75
CA GLU A 155 33.16 -22.46 -7.95
C GLU A 155 33.92 -21.14 -7.75
N GLU A 156 33.69 -20.15 -8.62
CA GLU A 156 34.39 -18.87 -8.65
C GLU A 156 33.57 -17.72 -8.05
N GLY A 157 32.25 -17.89 -8.00
CA GLY A 157 31.27 -16.93 -7.52
C GLY A 157 30.68 -17.29 -6.16
N ASP A 158 30.06 -16.30 -5.52
CA ASP A 158 29.14 -16.53 -4.41
C ASP A 158 27.72 -16.87 -4.89
N GLU A 159 26.77 -16.99 -3.96
CA GLU A 159 25.36 -17.31 -4.24
C GLU A 159 24.66 -16.27 -5.15
N GLU A 160 25.23 -15.07 -5.30
CA GLU A 160 24.73 -14.01 -6.18
C GLU A 160 25.51 -13.94 -7.51
N ASN A 161 26.33 -14.94 -7.82
CA ASN A 161 27.23 -15.00 -8.97
C ASN A 161 28.25 -13.83 -9.00
N ARG A 162 28.77 -13.43 -7.84
CA ARG A 162 29.83 -12.41 -7.72
C ARG A 162 31.17 -13.07 -7.44
N CYS A 163 32.20 -12.74 -8.22
CA CYS A 163 33.54 -13.28 -7.99
C CYS A 163 34.16 -12.63 -6.75
N THR A 164 34.52 -13.43 -5.74
CA THR A 164 35.12 -12.94 -4.48
C THR A 164 36.64 -13.11 -4.44
N ARG A 165 37.26 -13.54 -5.55
CA ARG A 165 38.69 -13.79 -5.66
C ARG A 165 39.30 -12.93 -6.75
N GLU A 166 40.03 -11.89 -6.34
CA GLU A 166 40.68 -10.96 -7.28
C GLU A 166 41.53 -11.67 -8.33
N ALA A 167 42.35 -12.65 -7.91
CA ALA A 167 43.24 -13.37 -8.82
C ALA A 167 42.50 -14.08 -9.96
N VAL A 168 41.30 -14.60 -9.68
CA VAL A 168 40.45 -15.24 -10.70
C VAL A 168 39.95 -14.19 -11.69
N ALA A 169 39.44 -13.07 -11.19
CA ALA A 169 38.98 -11.98 -12.04
C ALA A 169 40.12 -11.38 -12.90
N GLN A 170 41.32 -11.26 -12.34
CA GLN A 170 42.51 -10.82 -13.08
C GLN A 170 42.93 -11.83 -14.16
N ALA A 171 42.89 -13.13 -13.87
CA ALA A 171 43.18 -14.18 -14.85
C ALA A 171 42.16 -14.15 -16.01
N VAL A 172 40.87 -13.99 -15.70
CA VAL A 172 39.81 -13.83 -16.71
C VAL A 172 40.03 -12.57 -17.53
N GLN A 173 40.35 -11.44 -16.89
CA GLN A 173 40.68 -10.19 -17.59
C GLN A 173 41.84 -10.38 -18.57
N GLN A 174 42.92 -11.02 -18.15
CA GLN A 174 44.08 -11.30 -19.01
C GLN A 174 43.70 -12.20 -20.19
N CYS A 175 42.91 -13.26 -19.95
CA CYS A 175 42.38 -14.12 -21.01
C CYS A 175 41.54 -13.32 -22.01
N CYS A 176 40.66 -12.43 -21.53
CA CYS A 176 39.83 -11.58 -22.38
C CYS A 176 40.66 -10.55 -23.19
N GLN A 177 41.77 -10.04 -22.65
CA GLN A 177 42.66 -9.11 -23.37
C GLN A 177 43.47 -9.80 -24.47
N GLN A 178 43.84 -11.07 -24.26
CA GLN A 178 44.56 -11.87 -25.26
C GLN A 178 43.62 -12.45 -26.32
N ALA A 179 42.33 -12.58 -26.01
CA ALA A 179 41.34 -13.04 -26.96
C ALA A 179 41.06 -11.99 -28.04
N THR A 180 41.17 -12.39 -29.30
CA THR A 180 40.87 -11.54 -30.47
C THR A 180 39.42 -11.68 -30.95
N GLN A 181 38.70 -12.70 -30.47
CA GLN A 181 37.34 -13.03 -30.90
C GLN A 181 36.50 -13.57 -29.73
N ALA A 182 35.18 -13.40 -29.83
CA ALA A 182 34.20 -13.99 -28.92
C ALA A 182 33.13 -14.75 -29.73
N THR A 183 32.71 -15.92 -29.25
CA THR A 183 31.68 -16.73 -29.91
C THR A 183 30.35 -16.58 -29.18
N VAL A 184 29.29 -16.29 -29.94
CA VAL A 184 27.94 -16.23 -29.40
C VAL A 184 27.40 -17.66 -29.25
N MET A 185 27.23 -18.11 -28.00
CA MET A 185 26.75 -19.46 -27.70
C MET A 185 25.23 -19.59 -27.80
N ALA A 186 24.50 -18.53 -27.43
CA ALA A 186 23.04 -18.51 -27.45
C ALA A 186 22.53 -17.09 -27.67
N VAL A 187 21.41 -16.96 -28.38
CA VAL A 187 20.66 -15.71 -28.53
C VAL A 187 19.21 -15.99 -28.20
N SER A 188 18.66 -15.23 -27.26
CA SER A 188 17.23 -15.25 -26.95
C SER A 188 16.65 -13.87 -27.19
N LYS A 189 15.52 -13.82 -27.91
CA LYS A 189 14.74 -12.61 -28.13
C LYS A 189 13.32 -12.87 -27.67
N LYS A 190 12.90 -12.19 -26.61
CA LYS A 190 11.56 -12.29 -26.06
C LYS A 190 10.81 -10.98 -26.32
N ARG A 191 9.56 -11.09 -26.79
CA ARG A 191 8.64 -9.95 -26.79
C ARG A 191 8.07 -9.83 -25.39
N GLU A 192 8.31 -8.70 -24.74
CA GLU A 192 7.71 -8.36 -23.46
C GLU A 192 6.61 -7.32 -23.66
N LYS A 193 5.52 -7.47 -22.91
CA LYS A 193 4.40 -6.53 -22.89
C LYS A 193 4.21 -6.06 -21.46
N THR A 194 4.39 -4.78 -21.23
CA THR A 194 4.11 -4.14 -19.93
C THR A 194 2.70 -3.57 -19.98
N PRO A 195 1.75 -4.07 -19.17
CA PRO A 195 0.43 -3.47 -19.07
C PRO A 195 0.51 -2.07 -18.44
N PRO A 196 -0.47 -1.19 -18.69
CA PRO A 196 -0.57 0.06 -17.96
C PRO A 196 -0.76 -0.22 -16.46
N PRO A 197 -0.29 0.68 -15.57
CA PRO A 197 -0.55 0.56 -14.15
C PRO A 197 -2.06 0.64 -13.86
N LEU A 198 -2.46 0.09 -12.71
CA LEU A 198 -3.80 0.28 -12.18
C LEU A 198 -4.04 1.74 -11.77
N CYS A 199 -5.30 2.08 -11.49
CA CYS A 199 -5.64 3.35 -10.87
C CYS A 199 -5.02 3.45 -9.46
N PHE A 200 -4.95 4.67 -8.92
CA PHE A 200 -4.40 4.89 -7.59
C PHE A 200 -5.35 4.40 -6.50
N ASP A 201 -4.88 3.46 -5.68
CA ASP A 201 -5.30 3.35 -4.28
C ASP A 201 -4.53 4.40 -3.42
N LEU A 202 -4.95 4.61 -2.16
CA LEU A 202 -4.32 5.60 -1.27
C LEU A 202 -2.83 5.33 -1.06
N GLY A 203 -2.43 4.07 -0.88
CA GLY A 203 -1.05 3.69 -0.62
C GLY A 203 -0.14 3.94 -1.81
N THR A 204 -0.60 3.60 -3.02
CA THR A 204 0.12 3.84 -4.27
C THR A 204 0.19 5.34 -4.58
N LEU A 205 -0.87 6.11 -4.29
CA LEU A 205 -0.86 7.57 -4.40
C LEU A 205 0.17 8.20 -3.46
N GLN A 206 0.18 7.79 -2.18
CA GLN A 206 1.13 8.26 -1.17
C GLN A 206 2.58 7.94 -1.56
N GLN A 207 2.85 6.71 -2.00
CA GLN A 207 4.19 6.30 -2.47
C GLN A 207 4.63 7.11 -3.70
N THR A 208 3.73 7.32 -4.65
CA THR A 208 4.04 8.07 -5.88
C THR A 208 4.31 9.54 -5.57
N ALA A 209 3.48 10.18 -4.75
CA ALA A 209 3.66 11.56 -4.34
C ALA A 209 4.92 11.76 -3.47
N SER A 210 5.24 10.79 -2.61
CA SER A 210 6.50 10.80 -1.85
C SER A 210 7.71 10.72 -2.78
N ARG A 211 7.69 9.82 -3.78
CA ARG A 211 8.78 9.68 -4.75
C ARG A 211 8.95 10.92 -5.65
N LEU A 212 7.86 11.51 -6.11
CA LEU A 212 7.90 12.64 -7.05
C LEU A 212 8.15 13.98 -6.36
N TRP A 213 7.59 14.17 -5.16
CA TRP A 213 7.51 15.50 -4.52
C TRP A 213 7.91 15.51 -3.04
N GLY A 214 8.34 14.39 -2.46
CA GLY A 214 8.73 14.31 -1.05
C GLY A 214 7.56 14.51 -0.06
N MET A 215 6.32 14.39 -0.52
CA MET A 215 5.14 14.60 0.33
C MET A 215 4.97 13.49 1.36
N GLY A 216 4.62 13.87 2.59
CA GLY A 216 4.30 12.92 3.65
C GLY A 216 2.92 12.28 3.45
N ALA A 217 2.74 11.05 3.92
CA ALA A 217 1.48 10.30 3.77
C ALA A 217 0.24 11.07 4.29
N SER A 218 0.37 11.75 5.44
CA SER A 218 -0.69 12.58 6.03
C SER A 218 -1.02 13.80 5.15
N GLN A 219 0.01 14.46 4.60
CA GLN A 219 -0.17 15.59 3.69
C GLN A 219 -0.94 15.18 2.44
N VAL A 220 -0.57 14.04 1.83
CA VAL A 220 -1.25 13.50 0.65
C VAL A 220 -2.72 13.19 0.96
N LEU A 221 -3.01 12.54 2.09
CA LEU A 221 -4.40 12.23 2.48
C LEU A 221 -5.23 13.50 2.69
N THR A 222 -4.67 14.52 3.33
CA THR A 222 -5.35 15.81 3.53
C THR A 222 -5.70 16.47 2.19
N ILE A 223 -4.77 16.48 1.24
CA ILE A 223 -4.99 17.04 -0.10
C ILE A 223 -6.06 16.21 -0.84
N ALA A 224 -5.95 14.89 -0.81
CA ALA A 224 -6.89 14.00 -1.48
C ALA A 224 -8.31 14.13 -0.89
N GLN A 225 -8.44 14.28 0.43
CA GLN A 225 -9.75 14.58 1.04
C GLN A 225 -10.30 15.94 0.61
N SER A 226 -9.47 16.97 0.51
CA SER A 226 -9.92 18.26 -0.02
C SER A 226 -10.45 18.12 -1.46
N LEU A 227 -9.75 17.37 -2.30
CA LEU A 227 -10.17 17.11 -3.68
C LEU A 227 -11.51 16.35 -3.75
N TYR A 228 -11.74 15.41 -2.83
CA TYR A 228 -12.98 14.65 -2.74
C TYR A 228 -14.15 15.46 -2.16
N GLU A 229 -13.97 16.07 -1.00
CA GLU A 229 -15.06 16.72 -0.25
C GLU A 229 -15.35 18.15 -0.71
N THR A 230 -14.29 18.94 -0.91
CA THR A 230 -14.41 20.37 -1.22
C THR A 230 -14.57 20.59 -2.72
N HIS A 231 -13.70 19.97 -3.50
CA HIS A 231 -13.64 20.23 -4.94
C HIS A 231 -14.44 19.24 -5.78
N LYS A 232 -14.87 18.11 -5.20
CA LYS A 232 -15.56 17.02 -5.90
C LYS A 232 -14.84 16.59 -7.19
N ALA A 233 -13.51 16.66 -7.17
CA ALA A 233 -12.64 16.42 -8.31
C ALA A 233 -12.16 14.96 -8.39
N THR A 234 -12.24 14.22 -7.29
CA THR A 234 -11.83 12.81 -7.21
C THR A 234 -12.91 11.96 -6.54
N THR A 235 -12.82 10.64 -6.72
CA THR A 235 -13.60 9.65 -5.95
C THR A 235 -13.04 9.48 -4.54
N TYR A 236 -13.74 8.70 -3.70
CA TYR A 236 -13.35 8.43 -2.31
C TYR A 236 -11.86 8.03 -2.17
N PRO A 237 -11.03 8.86 -1.51
CA PRO A 237 -9.58 8.71 -1.59
C PRO A 237 -8.99 7.80 -0.53
N ARG A 238 -9.81 7.25 0.39
CA ARG A 238 -9.36 6.26 1.38
C ARG A 238 -9.53 4.81 0.90
N THR A 239 -9.78 4.63 -0.40
CA THR A 239 -9.86 3.31 -1.02
C THR A 239 -8.50 2.61 -1.08
N ASP A 240 -8.51 1.30 -0.87
CA ASP A 240 -7.39 0.37 -1.06
C ASP A 240 -7.47 -0.37 -2.41
N CYS A 241 -8.38 0.04 -3.30
CA CYS A 241 -8.67 -0.65 -4.56
C CYS A 241 -8.20 0.16 -5.77
N GLY A 242 -7.36 -0.46 -6.62
CA GLY A 242 -6.92 0.10 -7.91
C GLY A 242 -7.85 -0.19 -9.10
N TYR A 243 -9.02 -0.80 -8.86
CA TYR A 243 -10.00 -1.13 -9.91
C TYR A 243 -11.19 -0.17 -9.88
N LEU A 244 -11.78 0.05 -11.05
CA LEU A 244 -13.03 0.79 -11.20
C LEU A 244 -14.20 -0.17 -11.45
N PRO A 245 -15.40 0.11 -10.91
CA PRO A 245 -16.62 -0.59 -11.30
C PRO A 245 -16.86 -0.51 -12.81
N VAL A 246 -17.39 -1.60 -13.39
CA VAL A 246 -17.73 -1.66 -14.82
C VAL A 246 -18.75 -0.59 -15.21
N SER A 247 -19.61 -0.19 -14.28
CA SER A 247 -20.58 0.90 -14.49
C SER A 247 -19.91 2.24 -14.82
N MET A 248 -18.71 2.51 -14.30
CA MET A 248 -17.96 3.76 -14.56
C MET A 248 -17.34 3.80 -15.96
N GLN A 249 -17.43 2.72 -16.74
CA GLN A 249 -16.93 2.71 -18.12
C GLN A 249 -17.66 3.74 -18.99
N ALA A 250 -18.93 3.99 -18.72
CA ALA A 250 -19.72 5.01 -19.43
C ALA A 250 -19.23 6.44 -19.14
N ASP A 251 -18.57 6.66 -18.00
CA ASP A 251 -18.11 7.97 -17.55
C ASP A 251 -16.76 8.38 -18.14
N ILE A 252 -16.03 7.45 -18.77
CA ILE A 252 -14.67 7.68 -19.32
C ILE A 252 -14.60 8.94 -20.20
N PRO A 253 -15.50 9.18 -21.18
CA PRO A 253 -15.42 10.37 -22.01
C PRO A 253 -15.59 11.67 -21.22
N VAL A 254 -16.46 11.66 -20.21
CA VAL A 254 -16.72 12.82 -19.34
C VAL A 254 -15.51 13.11 -18.47
N VAL A 255 -14.92 12.07 -17.87
CA VAL A 255 -13.70 12.18 -17.06
C VAL A 255 -12.54 12.71 -17.89
N LEU A 256 -12.34 12.20 -19.11
CA LEU A 256 -11.28 12.71 -20.00
C LEU A 256 -11.50 14.17 -20.40
N THR A 257 -12.74 14.57 -20.65
CA THR A 257 -13.08 15.97 -20.97
C THR A 257 -12.83 16.90 -19.78
N ALA A 258 -13.02 16.43 -18.55
CA ALA A 258 -12.75 17.23 -17.34
C ALA A 258 -11.26 17.47 -17.09
N LEU A 259 -10.37 16.71 -17.73
CA LEU A 259 -8.91 16.83 -17.59
C LEU A 259 -8.26 17.76 -18.63
N THR A 260 -9.02 18.20 -19.63
CA THR A 260 -8.57 19.07 -20.74
C THR A 260 -9.13 20.46 -20.62
#